data_AF-A0A352E066-F1
#
_entry.id   AF-A0A352E066-F1
#
_cell.length_a   1.000
_cell.length_b   1.000
_cell.length_c   1.000
_cell.angle_alpha   90.00
_cell.angle_beta   90.00
_cell.angle_gamma   90.00
#
_symmetry.space_group_name_H-M   'P 1'
#
loop_
_entity.id
_entity.type
_entity.pdbx_description
1 polymer ?
#
loop_
_entity_poly.entity_id
_entity_poly.type
_entity_poly.pdbx_seq_one_letter_code
_entity_poly.pdbx_strand_id
1 'polypeptide(L)'
;MSGRGRVQWLTVGLLGWMAAVHGVEERPPSAPPVRLGQPGAAAPETPEAALELLRQAAEDALQTVLGAPAADVLAQRQQRKALEAQQRELVQRQAKQFEQLLQPLLRSELELVRHACGDLPEAARHEVLVAGRAAIESLAEDAAARQMNGGMNVAEVDPRAGLHRVIAAAVAPHVPADRLAAYRREDQARLERRAAVARQRIVAKLDEQLELSATQREAILADLRSGWQPSWIRELDDRGGLVVNNHPPAPDYAEERIVPHLDETQRSVWHAWCRAAGSRMLGQRARWHFDGPGLPPDPWWEHP
;
A
#
# COMPACT_ATOMS: atom_id res chain seq x y z
N MET A 1 56.11 17.92 -22.86
CA MET A 1 56.70 19.18 -22.34
C MET A 1 55.68 19.83 -21.41
N SER A 2 56.15 20.23 -20.22
CA SER A 2 55.61 21.16 -19.21
C SER A 2 54.30 21.91 -19.54
N GLY A 3 53.33 22.13 -18.65
CA GLY A 3 53.25 21.91 -17.20
C GLY A 3 52.06 22.68 -16.59
N ARG A 4 51.67 22.27 -15.36
CA ARG A 4 51.01 23.01 -14.24
C ARG A 4 49.75 23.86 -14.54
N GLY A 5 48.69 23.84 -13.72
CA GLY A 5 48.66 23.67 -12.28
C GLY A 5 47.30 23.31 -11.69
N ARG A 6 47.37 22.88 -10.43
CA ARG A 6 46.26 22.58 -9.50
C ARG A 6 45.53 23.87 -9.12
N VAL A 7 44.26 23.75 -8.70
CA VAL A 7 43.80 24.06 -7.32
C VAL A 7 42.39 23.44 -7.14
N GLN A 8 42.24 22.60 -6.11
CA GLN A 8 40.97 22.15 -5.52
C GLN A 8 40.24 23.32 -4.85
N TRP A 9 38.92 23.31 -4.73
CA TRP A 9 38.22 23.35 -3.44
C TRP A 9 36.72 23.00 -3.62
N LEU A 10 36.22 22.30 -2.61
CA LEU A 10 34.86 21.79 -2.42
C LEU A 10 33.84 22.92 -2.21
N THR A 11 32.63 22.75 -2.76
CA THR A 11 31.35 22.86 -2.05
C THR A 11 30.22 22.42 -3.00
N VAL A 12 29.72 21.19 -2.84
CA VAL A 12 28.46 20.77 -3.47
C VAL A 12 27.34 21.26 -2.57
N GLY A 13 26.73 22.36 -2.99
CA GLY A 13 25.45 22.82 -2.48
C GLY A 13 24.35 21.85 -2.92
N LEU A 14 23.63 21.31 -1.93
CA LEU A 14 22.26 20.84 -2.12
C LEU A 14 21.38 22.06 -2.42
N LEU A 15 20.62 22.01 -3.52
CA LEU A 15 19.22 22.46 -3.69
C LEU A 15 18.98 22.90 -5.14
N GLY A 16 17.90 22.40 -5.74
CA GLY A 16 17.33 23.04 -6.93
C GLY A 16 16.62 22.08 -7.89
N TRP A 17 15.46 21.54 -7.49
CA TRP A 17 14.39 21.27 -8.45
C TRP A 17 13.18 22.09 -8.01
N MET A 18 12.93 23.19 -8.73
CA MET A 18 11.69 23.95 -8.69
C MET A 18 10.66 23.26 -9.58
N ALA A 19 9.45 23.09 -9.05
CA ALA A 19 8.25 23.10 -9.87
C ALA A 19 7.29 24.12 -9.25
N ALA A 20 6.85 25.02 -10.12
CA ALA A 20 6.16 26.26 -9.83
C ALA A 20 4.77 26.07 -9.21
N VAL A 21 4.44 26.94 -8.26
CA VAL A 21 3.06 27.38 -8.05
C VAL A 21 3.09 28.90 -7.90
N HIS A 22 2.14 29.51 -8.59
CA HIS A 22 1.87 30.93 -8.75
C HIS A 22 2.10 31.78 -7.50
N GLY A 23 2.66 32.97 -7.77
CA GLY A 23 2.93 33.97 -6.77
C GLY A 23 1.71 34.41 -5.98
N VAL A 24 1.89 34.44 -4.66
CA VAL A 24 1.40 35.51 -3.81
C VAL A 24 2.56 35.79 -2.86
N GLU A 25 3.26 36.89 -3.11
CA GLU A 25 4.25 37.44 -2.20
C GLU A 25 3.47 37.96 -0.98
N GLU A 26 3.24 37.09 0.02
CA GLU A 26 2.72 37.52 1.31
C GLU A 26 3.80 38.36 2.00
N ARG A 27 3.78 39.65 1.68
CA ARG A 27 4.33 40.72 2.50
C ARG A 27 3.88 40.45 3.93
N PRO A 28 4.78 40.46 4.95
CA PRO A 28 4.34 40.35 6.33
C PRO A 28 3.27 41.42 6.57
N PRO A 29 2.20 41.13 7.31
CA PRO A 29 1.14 42.11 7.54
C PRO A 29 1.83 43.35 8.10
N SER A 30 1.84 44.41 7.31
CA SER A 30 2.28 45.72 7.75
C SER A 30 1.49 46.00 9.02
N ALA A 31 2.19 46.29 10.11
CA ALA A 31 1.56 46.73 11.35
C ALA A 31 0.43 47.70 11.00
N PRO A 32 -0.79 47.52 11.55
CA PRO A 32 -1.88 48.44 11.25
C PRO A 32 -1.36 49.85 11.53
N PRO A 33 -1.61 50.83 10.65
CA PRO A 33 -1.21 52.19 10.93
C PRO A 33 -1.81 52.54 12.28
N VAL A 34 -0.95 52.94 13.22
CA VAL A 34 -1.38 53.54 14.48
C VAL A 34 -2.30 54.67 14.07
N ARG A 35 -3.61 54.49 14.27
CA ARG A 35 -4.57 55.59 14.15
C ARG A 35 -4.21 56.56 15.26
N LEU A 36 -3.40 57.56 14.93
CA LEU A 36 -3.36 58.78 15.71
C LEU A 36 -4.79 59.34 15.72
N GLY A 37 -5.39 59.28 16.90
CA GLY A 37 -6.64 59.87 17.37
C GLY A 37 -7.67 60.31 16.32
N GLN A 38 -8.90 59.77 16.44
CA GLN A 38 -10.06 60.54 16.02
C GLN A 38 -10.05 61.91 16.73
N PRO A 39 -10.26 63.03 16.02
CA PRO A 39 -10.39 64.33 16.66
C PRO A 39 -11.74 64.36 17.38
N GLY A 40 -11.74 64.10 18.70
CA GLY A 40 -12.96 64.13 19.50
C GLY A 40 -12.95 63.35 20.82
N ALA A 41 -11.93 62.55 21.12
CA ALA A 41 -11.77 61.98 22.45
C ALA A 41 -11.02 63.00 23.33
N ALA A 42 -11.64 63.42 24.44
CA ALA A 42 -11.05 64.34 25.39
C ALA A 42 -9.65 63.84 25.82
N ALA A 43 -8.65 64.71 25.75
CA ALA A 43 -7.34 64.41 26.29
C ALA A 43 -7.49 64.08 27.79
N PRO A 44 -6.84 63.02 28.30
CA PRO A 44 -6.94 62.68 29.72
C PRO A 44 -6.46 63.89 30.54
N GLU A 45 -7.35 64.44 31.35
CA GLU A 45 -7.09 65.69 32.08
C GLU A 45 -6.08 65.53 33.22
N THR A 46 -5.68 64.29 33.53
CA THR A 46 -4.65 64.00 34.54
C THR A 46 -3.65 62.95 34.07
N PRO A 47 -2.38 63.03 34.54
CA PRO A 47 -1.35 62.04 34.24
C PRO A 47 -1.75 60.61 34.64
N GLU A 48 -2.56 60.47 35.68
CA GLU A 48 -3.05 59.19 36.20
C GLU A 48 -4.03 58.51 35.23
N ALA A 49 -4.92 59.27 34.59
CA ALA A 49 -5.84 58.73 33.58
C ALA A 49 -5.10 58.30 32.30
N ALA A 50 -4.01 59.00 31.94
CA ALA A 50 -3.16 58.62 30.82
C ALA A 50 -2.35 57.34 31.09
N LEU A 51 -1.86 57.18 32.32
CA LEU A 51 -1.17 55.97 32.78
C LEU A 51 -2.08 54.75 32.77
N GLU A 52 -3.34 54.92 33.17
CA GLU A 52 -4.28 53.79 33.22
C GLU A 52 -4.79 53.37 31.85
N LEU A 53 -4.93 54.31 30.91
CA LEU A 53 -5.15 53.99 29.50
C LEU A 53 -3.97 53.25 28.87
N LEU A 54 -2.74 53.64 29.18
CA LEU A 54 -1.53 52.94 28.72
C LEU A 54 -1.40 51.55 29.34
N ARG A 55 -1.75 51.40 30.62
CA ARG A 55 -1.76 50.12 31.31
C ARG A 55 -2.82 49.19 30.71
N GLN A 56 -4.03 49.68 30.46
CA GLN A 56 -5.10 48.91 29.84
C GLN A 56 -4.71 48.48 28.41
N ALA A 57 -4.16 49.39 27.62
CA ALA A 57 -3.68 49.06 26.27
C ALA A 57 -2.51 48.06 26.27
N ALA A 58 -1.64 48.13 27.29
CA ALA A 58 -0.55 47.17 27.47
C ALA A 58 -1.07 45.80 27.90
N GLU A 59 -2.05 45.72 28.81
CA GLU A 59 -2.71 44.47 29.21
C GLU A 59 -3.47 43.83 28.02
N ASP A 60 -4.19 44.62 27.22
CA ASP A 60 -4.89 44.14 26.01
C ASP A 60 -3.89 43.67 24.94
N ALA A 61 -2.77 44.39 24.75
CA ALA A 61 -1.70 43.97 23.84
C ALA A 61 -1.01 42.69 24.34
N LEU A 62 -0.81 42.56 25.66
CA LEU A 62 -0.23 41.36 26.25
C LEU A 62 -1.18 40.16 26.13
N GLN A 63 -2.49 40.35 26.32
CA GLN A 63 -3.52 39.33 26.09
C GLN A 63 -3.62 38.94 24.62
N THR A 64 -3.44 39.88 23.70
CA THR A 64 -3.43 39.62 22.25
C THR A 64 -2.18 38.83 21.83
N VAL A 65 -1.03 39.12 22.44
CA VAL A 65 0.25 38.44 22.16
C VAL A 65 0.36 37.07 22.86
N LEU A 66 -0.22 36.90 24.05
CA LEU A 66 -0.07 35.67 24.86
C LEU A 66 -1.31 34.75 24.86
N GLY A 67 -2.51 35.25 24.52
CA GLY A 67 -3.77 34.67 25.01
C GLY A 67 -4.66 33.85 24.07
N ALA A 68 -4.39 33.79 22.75
CA ALA A 68 -5.26 33.05 21.82
C ALA A 68 -4.54 31.96 20.99
N PRO A 69 -3.34 32.16 20.40
CA PRO A 69 -2.80 31.19 19.45
C PRO A 69 -2.20 29.94 20.10
N ALA A 70 -1.72 30.01 21.35
CA ALA A 70 -1.04 28.86 21.99
C ALA A 70 -2.02 27.77 22.47
N ALA A 71 -3.14 28.17 23.07
CA ALA A 71 -4.18 27.26 23.54
C ALA A 71 -4.87 26.56 22.34
N ASP A 72 -5.18 27.32 21.28
CA ASP A 72 -5.76 26.77 20.05
C ASP A 72 -4.80 25.82 19.34
N VAL A 73 -3.50 26.13 19.27
CA VAL A 73 -2.50 25.22 18.68
C VAL A 73 -2.34 23.94 19.50
N LEU A 74 -2.37 24.02 20.84
CA LEU A 74 -2.34 22.84 21.70
C LEU A 74 -3.61 21.99 21.56
N ALA A 75 -4.78 22.62 21.53
CA ALA A 75 -6.06 21.94 21.31
C ALA A 75 -6.11 21.25 19.94
N GLN A 76 -5.66 21.93 18.86
CA GLN A 76 -5.56 21.34 17.52
C GLN A 76 -4.58 20.17 17.48
N ARG A 77 -3.44 20.24 18.17
CA ARG A 77 -2.48 19.12 18.27
C ARG A 77 -3.08 17.93 19.02
N GLN A 78 -3.79 18.17 20.12
CA GLN A 78 -4.49 17.13 20.87
C GLN A 78 -5.59 16.48 20.04
N GLN A 79 -6.37 17.29 19.31
CA GLN A 79 -7.42 16.80 18.42
C GLN A 79 -6.86 15.96 17.27
N ARG A 80 -5.75 16.38 16.64
CA ARG A 80 -5.07 15.57 15.63
C ARG A 80 -4.56 14.25 16.18
N LYS A 81 -3.91 14.26 17.35
CA LYS A 81 -3.47 13.03 18.02
C LYS A 81 -4.63 12.10 18.36
N ALA A 82 -5.76 12.66 18.80
CA ALA A 82 -6.96 11.88 19.10
C ALA A 82 -7.57 11.26 17.83
N LEU A 83 -7.64 12.01 16.72
CA LEU A 83 -8.06 11.51 15.42
C LEU A 83 -7.13 10.41 14.90
N GLU A 84 -5.81 10.60 14.99
CA GLU A 84 -4.82 9.60 14.60
C GLU A 84 -4.92 8.33 15.46
N ALA A 85 -5.12 8.47 16.78
CA ALA A 85 -5.31 7.34 17.68
C ALA A 85 -6.60 6.57 17.34
N GLN A 86 -7.69 7.28 17.08
CA GLN A 86 -8.95 6.68 16.65
C GLN A 86 -8.79 5.95 15.30
N GLN A 87 -8.10 6.55 14.33
CA GLN A 87 -7.83 5.92 13.04
C GLN A 87 -6.98 4.66 13.20
N ARG A 88 -5.94 4.69 14.05
CA ARG A 88 -5.13 3.51 14.38
C ARG A 88 -5.95 2.40 15.01
N GLU A 89 -6.84 2.73 15.94
CA GLU A 89 -7.70 1.74 16.57
C GLU A 89 -8.63 1.05 15.56
N LEU A 90 -9.19 1.81 14.63
CA LEU A 90 -10.01 1.26 13.53
C LEU A 90 -9.19 0.35 12.62
N VAL A 91 -7.99 0.76 12.23
CA VAL A 91 -7.07 -0.06 11.43
C VAL A 91 -6.72 -1.36 12.17
N GLN A 92 -6.42 -1.29 13.46
CA GLN A 92 -6.09 -2.46 14.28
C GLN A 92 -7.27 -3.45 14.39
N ARG A 93 -8.50 -2.95 14.61
CA ARG A 93 -9.69 -3.80 14.60
C ARG A 93 -9.90 -4.49 13.25
N GLN A 94 -9.68 -3.77 12.15
CA GLN A 94 -9.77 -4.33 10.80
C GLN A 94 -8.62 -5.33 10.52
N ALA A 95 -7.41 -5.06 11.00
CA ALA A 95 -6.25 -5.93 10.87
C ALA A 95 -6.51 -7.29 11.51
N LYS A 96 -7.15 -7.35 12.68
CA LYS A 96 -7.51 -8.63 13.31
C LYS A 96 -8.42 -9.51 12.45
N GLN A 97 -9.30 -8.92 11.64
CA GLN A 97 -10.08 -9.69 10.66
C GLN A 97 -9.20 -10.22 9.52
N PHE A 98 -8.27 -9.40 9.02
CA PHE A 98 -7.32 -9.81 8.00
C PHE A 98 -6.35 -10.90 8.46
N GLU A 99 -5.87 -10.83 9.70
CA GLU A 99 -5.02 -11.87 10.30
C GLU A 99 -5.69 -13.24 10.19
N GLN A 100 -6.97 -13.33 10.57
CA GLN A 100 -7.75 -14.59 10.48
C GLN A 100 -7.86 -15.09 9.04
N LEU A 101 -8.09 -14.19 8.08
CA LEU A 101 -8.14 -14.54 6.67
C LEU A 101 -6.79 -15.03 6.15
N LEU A 102 -5.68 -14.49 6.65
CA LEU A 102 -4.32 -14.82 6.21
C LEU A 102 -3.74 -16.07 6.88
N GLN A 103 -4.30 -16.56 7.99
CA GLN A 103 -3.79 -17.75 8.69
C GLN A 103 -3.56 -18.98 7.79
N PRO A 104 -4.44 -19.33 6.83
CA PRO A 104 -4.21 -20.43 5.89
C PRO A 104 -2.90 -20.31 5.09
N LEU A 105 -2.45 -19.08 4.79
CA LEU A 105 -1.18 -18.86 4.12
C LEU A 105 0.00 -19.25 4.99
N LEU A 106 -0.01 -18.82 6.26
CA LEU A 106 1.04 -19.18 7.22
C LEU A 106 1.15 -20.69 7.34
N ARG A 107 0.02 -21.39 7.51
CA ARG A 107 0.02 -22.85 7.63
C ARG A 107 0.58 -23.54 6.40
N SER A 108 0.20 -23.07 5.21
CA SER A 108 0.73 -23.62 3.95
C SER A 108 2.24 -23.40 3.80
N GLU A 109 2.75 -22.27 4.28
CA GLU A 109 4.17 -21.96 4.23
C GLU A 109 4.99 -22.76 5.24
N LEU A 110 4.45 -22.91 6.45
CA LEU A 110 5.01 -23.77 7.48
C LEU A 110 5.07 -25.23 7.00
N GLU A 111 4.00 -25.77 6.41
CA GLU A 111 4.05 -27.13 5.84
C GLU A 111 5.11 -27.27 4.74
N LEU A 112 5.32 -26.23 3.93
CA LEU A 112 6.41 -26.24 2.97
C LEU A 112 7.78 -26.31 3.65
N VAL A 113 8.00 -25.51 4.70
CA VAL A 113 9.24 -25.56 5.49
C VAL A 113 9.43 -26.95 6.09
N ARG A 114 8.39 -27.54 6.67
CA ARG A 114 8.45 -28.89 7.24
C ARG A 114 8.85 -29.93 6.20
N HIS A 115 8.33 -29.82 4.98
CA HIS A 115 8.69 -30.75 3.91
C HIS A 115 10.14 -30.57 3.41
N ALA A 116 10.60 -29.33 3.25
CA ALA A 116 11.94 -29.04 2.73
C ALA A 116 13.05 -29.14 3.80
N CYS A 117 12.73 -28.78 5.04
CA CYS A 117 13.61 -28.56 6.18
C CYS A 117 13.06 -29.26 7.45
N GLY A 118 12.60 -30.50 7.32
CA GLY A 118 11.91 -31.22 8.41
C GLY A 118 12.80 -31.64 9.60
N ASP A 119 14.10 -31.41 9.51
CA ASP A 119 15.11 -31.65 10.55
C ASP A 119 15.42 -30.40 11.39
N LEU A 120 14.63 -29.33 11.26
CA LEU A 120 14.76 -28.13 12.09
C LEU A 120 14.71 -28.47 13.59
N PRO A 121 15.69 -28.00 14.38
CA PRO A 121 15.64 -28.10 15.83
C PRO A 121 14.41 -27.39 16.41
N GLU A 122 13.97 -27.82 17.59
CA GLU A 122 12.81 -27.24 18.28
C GLU A 122 12.87 -25.71 18.40
N ALA A 123 13.99 -25.17 18.90
CA ALA A 123 14.19 -23.73 19.03
C ALA A 123 14.05 -23.00 17.68
N ALA A 124 14.57 -23.59 16.60
CA ALA A 124 14.45 -23.04 15.25
C ALA A 124 13.01 -23.09 14.73
N ARG A 125 12.26 -24.17 15.01
CA ARG A 125 10.83 -24.26 14.67
C ARG A 125 10.05 -23.13 15.35
N HIS A 126 10.32 -22.88 16.63
CA HIS A 126 9.70 -21.79 17.38
C HIS A 126 10.03 -20.42 16.80
N GLU A 127 11.30 -20.14 16.49
CA GLU A 127 11.72 -18.88 15.85
C GLU A 127 11.03 -18.65 14.50
N VAL A 128 10.95 -19.68 13.66
CA VAL A 128 10.27 -19.62 12.36
C VAL A 128 8.77 -19.36 12.53
N LEU A 129 8.12 -20.03 13.48
CA LEU A 129 6.69 -19.80 13.78
C LEU A 129 6.44 -18.36 14.26
N VAL A 130 7.26 -17.85 15.18
CA VAL A 130 7.15 -16.48 15.70
C VAL A 130 7.36 -15.46 14.57
N ALA A 131 8.37 -15.64 13.72
CA ALA A 131 8.62 -14.79 12.57
C ALA A 131 7.45 -14.81 11.57
N GLY A 132 6.89 -15.99 11.31
CA GLY A 132 5.71 -16.15 10.45
C GLY A 132 4.46 -15.47 11.00
N ARG A 133 4.19 -15.59 12.31
CA ARG A 133 3.06 -14.91 12.98
C ARG A 133 3.21 -13.38 12.90
N ALA A 134 4.39 -12.85 13.20
CA ALA A 134 4.68 -11.42 13.08
C ALA A 134 4.53 -10.92 11.62
N ALA A 135 4.90 -11.74 10.63
CA ALA A 135 4.69 -11.40 9.23
C ALA A 135 3.19 -11.31 8.86
N ILE A 136 2.36 -12.22 9.38
CA ILE A 136 0.91 -12.17 9.16
C ILE A 136 0.31 -10.91 9.79
N GLU A 137 0.71 -10.57 11.02
CA GLU A 137 0.25 -9.34 11.70
C GLU A 137 0.60 -8.10 10.88
N SER A 138 1.86 -7.97 10.45
CA SER A 138 2.30 -6.84 9.61
C SER A 138 1.56 -6.78 8.27
N LEU A 139 1.36 -7.92 7.59
CA LEU A 139 0.60 -7.97 6.34
C LEU A 139 -0.87 -7.58 6.54
N ALA A 140 -1.46 -7.95 7.67
CA ALA A 140 -2.85 -7.62 8.00
C ALA A 140 -3.03 -6.13 8.32
N GLU A 141 -2.08 -5.53 9.04
CA GLU A 141 -2.06 -4.08 9.29
C GLU A 141 -1.94 -3.28 8.00
N ASP A 142 -1.02 -3.69 7.11
CA ASP A 142 -0.84 -3.06 5.80
C ASP A 142 -2.10 -3.16 4.94
N ALA A 143 -2.75 -4.33 4.93
CA ALA A 143 -4.00 -4.55 4.22
C ALA A 143 -5.14 -3.66 4.75
N ALA A 144 -5.29 -3.61 6.08
CA ALA A 144 -6.28 -2.79 6.75
C ALA A 144 -6.06 -1.29 6.47
N ALA A 145 -4.83 -0.81 6.58
CA ALA A 145 -4.50 0.59 6.30
C ALA A 145 -4.79 0.96 4.84
N ARG A 146 -4.43 0.10 3.88
CA ARG A 146 -4.72 0.30 2.46
C ARG A 146 -6.22 0.33 2.17
N GLN A 147 -7.00 -0.57 2.77
CA GLN A 147 -8.46 -0.58 2.64
C GLN A 147 -9.07 0.73 3.15
N MET A 148 -8.66 1.20 4.33
CA MET A 148 -9.21 2.40 4.96
C MET A 148 -8.84 3.67 4.21
N ASN A 149 -7.67 3.70 3.55
CA ASN A 149 -7.23 4.83 2.74
C ASN A 149 -7.75 4.76 1.28
N GLY A 150 -8.68 3.85 0.98
CA GLY A 150 -9.27 3.69 -0.37
C GLY A 150 -8.30 3.10 -1.42
N GLY A 151 -7.12 2.65 -0.99
CA GLY A 151 -6.02 2.21 -1.83
C GLY A 151 -5.78 0.71 -1.81
N MET A 152 -6.84 -0.10 -1.76
CA MET A 152 -6.68 -1.56 -1.85
C MET A 152 -6.29 -1.94 -3.29
N ASN A 153 -5.04 -1.68 -3.69
CA ASN A 153 -4.43 -2.24 -4.89
C ASN A 153 -3.93 -3.65 -4.55
N VAL A 154 -4.86 -4.58 -4.40
CA VAL A 154 -4.53 -5.99 -4.09
C VAL A 154 -3.66 -6.62 -5.16
N ALA A 155 -3.79 -6.18 -6.41
CA ALA A 155 -3.03 -6.74 -7.52
C ALA A 155 -1.52 -6.42 -7.42
N GLU A 156 -1.10 -5.45 -6.61
CA GLU A 156 0.31 -5.06 -6.54
C GLU A 156 1.13 -5.86 -5.53
N VAL A 157 0.50 -6.54 -4.56
CA VAL A 157 1.23 -7.24 -3.49
C VAL A 157 0.60 -8.61 -3.21
N ASP A 158 1.18 -9.68 -3.75
CA ASP A 158 0.87 -11.04 -3.31
C ASP A 158 1.41 -11.24 -1.87
N PRO A 159 0.55 -11.40 -0.85
CA PRO A 159 0.99 -11.56 0.53
C PRO A 159 1.88 -12.81 0.74
N ARG A 160 1.76 -13.81 -0.15
CA ARG A 160 2.59 -15.02 -0.11
C ARG A 160 4.07 -14.71 -0.32
N ALA A 161 4.40 -13.78 -1.22
CA ALA A 161 5.79 -13.41 -1.49
C ALA A 161 6.43 -12.68 -0.29
N GLY A 162 5.65 -11.85 0.42
CA GLY A 162 6.09 -11.21 1.67
C GLY A 162 6.39 -12.25 2.75
N LEU A 163 5.42 -13.13 2.99
CA LEU A 163 5.51 -14.20 3.99
C LEU A 163 6.67 -15.17 3.70
N HIS A 164 6.80 -15.64 2.45
CA HIS A 164 7.88 -16.53 2.03
C HIS A 164 9.25 -15.94 2.34
N ARG A 165 9.48 -14.65 2.02
CA ARG A 165 10.76 -13.97 2.29
C ARG A 165 11.10 -13.93 3.77
N VAL A 166 10.13 -13.62 4.63
CA VAL A 166 10.34 -13.58 6.09
C VAL A 166 10.68 -14.98 6.62
N ILE A 167 9.91 -15.99 6.22
CA ILE A 167 10.14 -17.37 6.65
C ILE A 167 11.46 -17.91 6.10
N ALA A 168 11.81 -17.63 4.84
CA ALA A 168 13.11 -18.00 4.26
C ALA A 168 14.28 -17.41 5.05
N ALA A 169 14.16 -16.16 5.50
CA ALA A 169 15.17 -15.50 6.31
C ALA A 169 15.27 -16.11 7.71
N ALA A 170 14.14 -16.51 8.31
CA ALA A 170 14.12 -17.19 9.61
C ALA A 170 14.68 -18.62 9.56
N VAL A 171 14.46 -19.34 8.44
CA VAL A 171 14.96 -20.71 8.24
C VAL A 171 16.46 -20.74 7.93
N ALA A 172 16.97 -19.73 7.20
CA ALA A 172 18.33 -19.73 6.66
C ALA A 172 19.48 -19.98 7.67
N PRO A 173 19.45 -19.49 8.92
CA PRO A 173 20.51 -19.73 9.90
C PRO A 173 20.58 -21.18 10.40
N HIS A 174 19.47 -21.93 10.24
CA HIS A 174 19.27 -23.22 10.90
C HIS A 174 19.41 -24.42 9.97
N VAL A 175 19.55 -24.18 8.67
CA VAL A 175 19.61 -25.25 7.67
C VAL A 175 20.82 -25.07 6.74
N PRO A 176 21.38 -26.18 6.23
CA PRO A 176 22.33 -26.14 5.14
C PRO A 176 21.81 -25.39 3.89
N ALA A 177 22.73 -24.81 3.11
CA ALA A 177 22.39 -23.98 1.97
C ALA A 177 21.60 -24.73 0.87
N ASP A 178 21.83 -26.03 0.70
CA ASP A 178 21.12 -26.89 -0.25
C ASP A 178 19.66 -27.11 0.15
N ARG A 179 19.36 -27.23 1.45
CA ARG A 179 18.00 -27.29 2.00
C ARG A 179 17.25 -25.99 1.82
N LEU A 180 17.89 -24.86 2.13
CA LEU A 180 17.31 -23.53 1.86
C LEU A 180 17.06 -23.33 0.36
N ALA A 181 17.96 -23.81 -0.51
CA ALA A 181 17.77 -23.77 -1.95
C ALA A 181 16.62 -24.68 -2.41
N ALA A 182 16.42 -25.85 -1.79
CA ALA A 182 15.29 -26.73 -2.07
C ALA A 182 13.96 -26.07 -1.70
N TYR A 183 13.89 -25.46 -0.52
CA TYR A 183 12.73 -24.67 -0.09
C TYR A 183 12.37 -23.56 -1.08
N ARG A 184 13.35 -22.76 -1.50
CA ARG A 184 13.16 -21.69 -2.51
C ARG A 184 12.73 -22.22 -3.87
N ARG A 185 13.25 -23.38 -4.31
CA ARG A 185 12.84 -24.01 -5.57
C ARG A 185 11.39 -24.45 -5.54
N GLU A 186 10.93 -25.03 -4.43
CA GLU A 186 9.54 -25.46 -4.31
C GLU A 186 8.59 -24.25 -4.28
N ASP A 187 8.96 -23.15 -3.61
CA ASP A 187 8.19 -21.91 -3.69
C ASP A 187 8.06 -21.40 -5.14
N GLN A 188 9.19 -21.31 -5.85
CA GLN A 188 9.18 -20.89 -7.26
C GLN A 188 8.32 -21.83 -8.12
N ALA A 189 8.38 -23.14 -7.87
CA ALA A 189 7.55 -24.12 -8.57
C ALA A 189 6.05 -23.92 -8.28
N ARG A 190 5.67 -23.58 -7.02
CA ARG A 190 4.29 -23.22 -6.67
C ARG A 190 3.84 -21.96 -7.40
N LEU A 191 4.67 -20.92 -7.42
CA LEU A 191 4.37 -19.66 -8.12
C LEU A 191 4.13 -19.91 -9.62
N GLU A 192 4.98 -20.72 -10.27
CA GLU A 192 4.81 -21.05 -11.69
C GLU A 192 3.55 -21.87 -11.94
N ARG A 193 3.23 -22.86 -11.08
CA ARG A 193 1.97 -23.62 -11.18
C ARG A 193 0.75 -22.69 -11.09
N ARG A 194 0.76 -21.75 -10.15
CA ARG A 194 -0.32 -20.76 -10.00
C ARG A 194 -0.42 -19.85 -11.22
N ALA A 195 0.71 -19.33 -11.71
CA ALA A 195 0.74 -18.50 -12.91
C ALA A 195 0.21 -19.26 -14.13
N ALA A 196 0.55 -20.53 -14.29
CA ALA A 196 0.02 -21.38 -15.36
C ALA A 196 -1.50 -21.53 -15.29
N VAL A 197 -2.04 -21.80 -14.10
CA VAL A 197 -3.51 -21.87 -13.90
C VAL A 197 -4.16 -20.52 -14.16
N ALA A 198 -3.58 -19.42 -13.68
CA ALA A 198 -4.11 -18.07 -13.89
C ALA A 198 -4.21 -17.74 -15.38
N ARG A 199 -3.15 -18.01 -16.17
CA ARG A 199 -3.17 -17.84 -17.63
C ARG A 199 -4.27 -18.67 -18.30
N GLN A 200 -4.44 -19.92 -17.89
CA GLN A 200 -5.51 -20.78 -18.41
C GLN A 200 -6.90 -20.22 -18.09
N ARG A 201 -7.09 -19.69 -16.88
CA ARG A 201 -8.37 -19.07 -16.48
C ARG A 201 -8.67 -17.81 -17.28
N ILE A 202 -7.66 -16.96 -17.53
CA ILE A 202 -7.81 -15.80 -18.44
C ILE A 202 -8.29 -16.28 -19.81
N VAL A 203 -7.62 -17.25 -20.42
CA VAL A 203 -7.98 -17.75 -21.76
C VAL A 203 -9.37 -18.37 -21.78
N ALA A 204 -9.74 -19.17 -20.78
CA ALA A 204 -11.07 -19.76 -20.67
C ALA A 204 -12.17 -18.69 -20.58
N LYS A 205 -11.95 -17.65 -19.77
CA LYS A 205 -12.89 -16.53 -19.65
C LYS A 205 -13.03 -15.74 -20.96
N LEU A 206 -11.92 -15.54 -21.68
CA LEU A 206 -11.95 -14.91 -23.00
C LEU A 206 -12.73 -15.76 -24.01
N ASP A 207 -12.51 -17.07 -24.01
CA ASP A 207 -13.19 -18.02 -24.89
C ASP A 207 -14.71 -18.00 -24.69
N GLU A 208 -15.16 -18.01 -23.43
CA GLU A 208 -16.58 -17.93 -23.07
C GLU A 208 -17.24 -16.62 -23.52
N GLN A 209 -16.51 -15.49 -23.55
CA GLN A 209 -17.08 -14.18 -23.90
C GLN A 209 -16.91 -13.80 -25.38
N LEU A 210 -15.90 -14.35 -26.06
CA LEU A 210 -15.48 -13.93 -27.40
C LEU A 210 -15.51 -15.06 -28.44
N GLU A 211 -15.85 -16.28 -28.04
CA GLU A 211 -15.90 -17.49 -28.89
C GLU A 211 -14.58 -17.67 -29.66
N LEU A 212 -13.48 -17.88 -28.92
CA LEU A 212 -12.15 -17.94 -29.53
C LEU A 212 -11.96 -19.23 -30.34
N SER A 213 -11.23 -19.13 -31.45
CA SER A 213 -10.73 -20.31 -32.16
C SER A 213 -9.59 -20.98 -31.38
N ALA A 214 -9.28 -22.24 -31.72
CA ALA A 214 -8.15 -22.96 -31.12
C ALA A 214 -6.82 -22.22 -31.30
N THR A 215 -6.57 -21.72 -32.52
CA THR A 215 -5.36 -20.93 -32.84
C THR A 215 -5.26 -19.66 -31.99
N GLN A 216 -6.37 -18.95 -31.78
CA GLN A 216 -6.39 -17.76 -30.94
C GLN A 216 -6.12 -18.07 -29.47
N ARG A 217 -6.73 -19.14 -28.94
CA ARG A 217 -6.47 -19.59 -27.56
C ARG A 217 -4.99 -19.89 -27.34
N GLU A 218 -4.36 -20.60 -28.29
CA GLU A 218 -2.93 -20.93 -28.22
C GLU A 218 -2.03 -19.69 -28.32
N ALA A 219 -2.34 -18.78 -29.24
CA ALA A 219 -1.56 -17.55 -29.45
C ALA A 219 -1.64 -16.61 -28.23
N ILE A 220 -2.84 -16.39 -27.69
CA ILE A 220 -3.04 -15.59 -26.47
C ILE A 220 -2.33 -16.25 -25.28
N LEU A 221 -2.43 -17.57 -25.12
CA LEU A 221 -1.74 -18.27 -24.04
C LEU A 221 -0.21 -18.14 -24.13
N ALA A 222 0.35 -18.18 -25.34
CA ALA A 222 1.77 -17.99 -25.58
C ALA A 222 2.21 -16.55 -25.24
N ASP A 223 1.44 -15.54 -25.63
CA ASP A 223 1.74 -14.13 -25.34
C ASP A 223 1.56 -13.78 -23.86
N LEU A 224 0.55 -14.35 -23.19
CA LEU A 224 0.40 -14.23 -21.75
C LEU A 224 1.58 -14.87 -21.00
N ARG A 225 2.20 -15.91 -21.55
CA ARG A 225 3.38 -16.55 -20.96
C ARG A 225 4.64 -15.71 -21.15
N SER A 226 4.85 -15.16 -22.34
CA SER A 226 6.05 -14.35 -22.64
C SER A 226 6.01 -12.98 -21.96
N GLY A 227 4.82 -12.40 -21.81
CA GLY A 227 4.59 -11.09 -21.20
C GLY A 227 3.96 -11.15 -19.81
N TRP A 228 4.12 -12.25 -19.08
CA TRP A 228 3.45 -12.45 -17.78
C TRP A 228 3.81 -11.37 -16.76
N GLN A 229 2.81 -10.81 -16.10
CA GLN A 229 2.99 -9.92 -14.96
C GLN A 229 2.55 -10.62 -13.66
N PRO A 230 3.34 -10.58 -12.56
CA PRO A 230 2.96 -11.21 -11.30
C PRO A 230 1.59 -10.79 -10.76
N SER A 231 1.20 -9.53 -10.99
CA SER A 231 -0.09 -8.96 -10.57
C SER A 231 -1.31 -9.61 -11.23
N TRP A 232 -1.13 -10.38 -12.30
CA TRP A 232 -2.20 -11.10 -12.99
C TRP A 232 -2.60 -12.38 -12.25
N ILE A 233 -1.83 -12.82 -11.26
CA ILE A 233 -2.19 -13.95 -10.40
C ILE A 233 -3.52 -13.74 -9.66
N ARG A 234 -3.96 -12.48 -9.54
CA ARG A 234 -5.29 -12.09 -9.02
C ARG A 234 -6.45 -12.79 -9.72
N GLU A 235 -6.26 -13.27 -10.95
CA GLU A 235 -7.29 -14.03 -11.66
C GLU A 235 -7.71 -15.28 -10.88
N LEU A 236 -6.82 -15.82 -10.05
CA LEU A 236 -7.14 -16.96 -9.20
C LEU A 236 -8.11 -16.61 -8.07
N ASP A 237 -8.11 -15.35 -7.61
CA ASP A 237 -8.98 -14.90 -6.53
C ASP A 237 -10.42 -14.66 -7.02
N ASP A 238 -10.60 -14.41 -8.31
CA ASP A 238 -11.92 -14.39 -8.94
C ASP A 238 -12.45 -15.81 -9.10
N ARG A 239 -13.22 -16.31 -8.12
CA ARG A 239 -13.88 -17.64 -8.20
C ARG A 239 -15.16 -17.66 -9.05
N GLY A 240 -15.36 -16.66 -9.92
CA GLY A 240 -16.56 -16.54 -10.76
C GLY A 240 -17.81 -16.06 -10.03
N GLY A 241 -17.67 -15.66 -8.76
CA GLY A 241 -18.76 -15.10 -7.95
C GLY A 241 -18.93 -13.59 -8.09
N LEU A 242 -17.93 -12.89 -8.63
CA LEU A 242 -18.04 -11.46 -8.91
C LEU A 242 -18.64 -11.28 -10.30
N VAL A 243 -19.83 -10.68 -10.35
CA VAL A 243 -20.51 -10.33 -11.59
C VAL A 243 -20.82 -8.85 -11.54
N VAL A 244 -20.46 -8.13 -12.60
CA VAL A 244 -20.69 -6.69 -12.75
C VAL A 244 -21.40 -6.48 -14.06
N ASN A 245 -22.57 -5.84 -14.00
CA ASN A 245 -23.41 -5.61 -15.18
C ASN A 245 -23.69 -6.91 -15.95
N ASN A 246 -23.92 -8.01 -15.23
CA ASN A 246 -24.12 -9.36 -15.77
C ASN A 246 -22.90 -9.98 -16.48
N HIS A 247 -21.71 -9.40 -16.35
CA HIS A 247 -20.47 -9.96 -16.89
C HIS A 247 -19.47 -10.31 -15.77
N PRO A 248 -18.62 -11.34 -15.97
CA PRO A 248 -17.44 -11.48 -15.15
C PRO A 248 -16.51 -10.27 -15.37
N PRO A 249 -15.61 -9.94 -14.43
CA PRO A 249 -14.61 -8.90 -14.63
C PRO A 249 -13.74 -9.18 -15.86
N ALA A 250 -13.62 -8.19 -16.74
CA ALA A 250 -12.79 -8.29 -17.93
C ALA A 250 -11.31 -8.18 -17.57
N PRO A 251 -10.42 -9.02 -18.13
CA PRO A 251 -8.98 -8.99 -17.88
C PRO A 251 -8.29 -7.89 -18.69
N ASP A 252 -8.85 -6.67 -18.69
CA ASP A 252 -8.35 -5.49 -19.39
C ASP A 252 -6.92 -5.08 -18.97
N TYR A 253 -6.47 -5.53 -17.80
CA TYR A 253 -5.09 -5.39 -17.35
C TYR A 253 -4.05 -6.16 -18.19
N ALA A 254 -4.48 -7.15 -18.99
CA ALA A 254 -3.63 -7.94 -19.88
C ALA A 254 -3.91 -7.64 -21.38
N GLU A 255 -4.58 -6.52 -21.65
CA GLU A 255 -5.03 -6.08 -22.98
C GLU A 255 -3.95 -6.22 -24.07
N GLU A 256 -2.72 -5.77 -23.79
CA GLU A 256 -1.58 -5.82 -24.72
C GLU A 256 -1.21 -7.23 -25.20
N ARG A 257 -1.58 -8.26 -24.44
CA ARG A 257 -1.33 -9.68 -24.77
C ARG A 257 -2.54 -10.39 -25.36
N ILE A 258 -3.70 -9.74 -25.36
CA ILE A 258 -4.99 -10.32 -25.76
C ILE A 258 -5.43 -9.74 -27.10
N VAL A 259 -5.55 -8.42 -27.19
CA VAL A 259 -6.15 -7.71 -28.33
C VAL A 259 -5.47 -7.99 -29.68
N PRO A 260 -4.13 -8.16 -29.78
CA PRO A 260 -3.49 -8.46 -31.06
C PRO A 260 -3.98 -9.74 -31.75
N HIS A 261 -4.59 -10.67 -31.01
CA HIS A 261 -5.04 -11.98 -31.51
C HIS A 261 -6.53 -12.02 -31.85
N LEU A 262 -7.26 -10.95 -31.58
CA LEU A 262 -8.70 -10.88 -31.83
C LEU A 262 -8.97 -10.42 -33.27
N ASP A 263 -10.10 -10.84 -33.85
CA ASP A 263 -10.61 -10.23 -35.07
C ASP A 263 -11.38 -8.92 -34.78
N GLU A 264 -11.91 -8.28 -35.82
CA GLU A 264 -12.60 -6.99 -35.68
C GLU A 264 -13.91 -7.09 -34.88
N THR A 265 -14.66 -8.18 -35.07
CA THR A 265 -15.91 -8.42 -34.34
C THR A 265 -15.61 -8.68 -32.86
N GLN A 266 -14.64 -9.54 -32.58
CA GLN A 266 -14.20 -9.87 -31.22
C GLN A 266 -13.62 -8.64 -30.50
N ARG A 267 -12.86 -7.78 -31.18
CA ARG A 267 -12.39 -6.50 -30.60
C ARG A 267 -13.54 -5.62 -30.17
N SER A 268 -14.60 -5.53 -30.98
CA SER A 268 -15.79 -4.75 -30.65
C SER A 268 -16.48 -5.27 -29.38
N VAL A 269 -16.65 -6.59 -29.27
CA VAL A 269 -17.22 -7.25 -28.07
C VAL A 269 -16.32 -7.05 -26.86
N TRP A 270 -15.01 -7.24 -27.01
CA TRP A 270 -14.00 -7.01 -25.98
C TRP A 270 -14.10 -5.60 -25.38
N HIS A 271 -14.15 -4.56 -26.22
CA HIS A 271 -14.24 -3.18 -25.74
C HIS A 271 -15.59 -2.90 -25.05
N ALA A 272 -16.69 -3.49 -25.53
CA ALA A 272 -17.98 -3.38 -24.85
C ALA A 272 -17.94 -4.02 -23.45
N TRP A 273 -17.37 -5.22 -23.36
CA TRP A 273 -17.19 -5.93 -22.09
C TRP A 273 -16.27 -5.17 -21.14
N CYS A 274 -15.13 -4.63 -21.61
CA CYS A 274 -14.24 -3.81 -20.79
C CYS A 274 -14.91 -2.53 -20.28
N ARG A 275 -15.80 -1.90 -21.06
CA ARG A 275 -16.59 -0.76 -20.57
C ARG A 275 -17.62 -1.18 -19.52
N ALA A 276 -18.24 -2.35 -19.70
CA ALA A 276 -19.26 -2.84 -18.79
C ALA A 276 -18.68 -3.37 -17.47
N ALA A 277 -17.54 -4.07 -17.52
CA ALA A 277 -16.99 -4.83 -16.40
C ALA A 277 -15.45 -4.85 -16.36
N GLY A 278 -14.78 -3.84 -16.92
CA GLY A 278 -13.31 -3.74 -16.92
C GLY A 278 -12.73 -3.73 -15.52
N SER A 279 -11.71 -4.56 -15.26
CA SER A 279 -11.04 -4.60 -13.97
C SER A 279 -10.38 -3.27 -13.60
N ARG A 280 -10.01 -2.43 -14.57
CA ARG A 280 -9.53 -1.06 -14.32
C ARG A 280 -10.64 -0.16 -13.74
N MET A 281 -11.89 -0.33 -14.19
CA MET A 281 -13.04 0.49 -13.77
C MET A 281 -13.57 0.08 -12.39
N LEU A 282 -13.58 -1.21 -12.08
CA LEU A 282 -14.13 -1.73 -10.82
C LEU A 282 -13.34 -1.27 -9.57
N GLY A 283 -12.18 -0.65 -9.79
CA GLY A 283 -11.13 -0.56 -8.81
C GLY A 283 -10.64 -1.97 -8.47
N GLN A 284 -9.44 -2.09 -7.92
CA GLN A 284 -8.94 -3.38 -7.45
C GLN A 284 -9.62 -3.80 -6.14
N ARG A 285 -10.96 -3.77 -6.07
CA ARG A 285 -11.75 -4.33 -4.97
C ARG A 285 -11.71 -5.85 -5.03
N ALA A 286 -10.50 -6.41 -4.98
CA ALA A 286 -10.32 -7.82 -4.85
C ALA A 286 -10.75 -8.22 -3.45
N ARG A 287 -11.58 -9.25 -3.38
CA ARG A 287 -11.77 -9.98 -2.14
C ARG A 287 -10.61 -10.96 -2.05
N TRP A 288 -9.84 -10.87 -0.97
CA TRP A 288 -8.77 -11.83 -0.71
C TRP A 288 -9.39 -13.20 -0.50
N HIS A 289 -9.27 -14.07 -1.51
CA HIS A 289 -9.78 -15.43 -1.46
C HIS A 289 -8.61 -16.40 -1.44
N PHE A 290 -8.04 -16.58 -0.25
CA PHE A 290 -7.00 -17.57 -0.03
C PHE A 290 -7.53 -18.99 -0.33
N ASP A 291 -6.67 -19.82 -0.94
CA ASP A 291 -7.09 -21.08 -1.55
C ASP A 291 -7.58 -22.09 -0.49
N GLY A 292 -8.83 -22.51 -0.63
CA GLY A 292 -9.41 -23.61 0.17
C GLY A 292 -9.60 -23.33 1.67
N PRO A 293 -10.02 -24.37 2.44
CA PRO A 293 -10.21 -24.30 3.89
C PRO A 293 -8.89 -24.10 4.67
N GLY A 294 -7.74 -24.06 3.98
CA GLY A 294 -6.41 -24.07 4.58
C GLY A 294 -6.05 -25.44 5.16
N LEU A 295 -4.79 -25.58 5.54
CA LEU A 295 -4.32 -26.72 6.33
C LEU A 295 -4.77 -26.53 7.79
N PRO A 296 -5.02 -27.61 8.56
CA PRO A 296 -5.22 -27.49 10.00
C PRO A 296 -3.93 -27.01 10.68
N PRO A 297 -4.01 -26.43 11.89
CA PRO A 297 -2.83 -26.21 12.72
C PRO A 297 -2.09 -27.54 12.94
N ASP A 298 -0.76 -27.50 12.82
CA ASP A 298 0.09 -28.67 12.98
C ASP A 298 0.85 -28.60 14.32
N PRO A 299 0.62 -29.56 15.24
CA PRO A 299 1.26 -29.57 16.54
C PRO A 299 2.79 -29.65 16.49
N TRP A 300 3.38 -30.09 15.36
CA TRP A 300 4.83 -30.11 15.17
C TRP A 300 5.47 -28.71 15.32
N TRP A 301 4.71 -27.64 15.12
CA TRP A 301 5.18 -26.26 15.29
C TRP A 301 5.01 -25.72 16.71
N GLU A 302 4.10 -26.30 17.50
CA GLU A 302 3.68 -25.76 18.80
C GLU A 302 4.22 -26.57 19.99
N HIS A 303 4.75 -27.77 19.74
CA HIS A 303 5.29 -28.63 20.79
C HIS A 303 6.81 -28.59 20.88
N PRO A 304 7.35 -28.56 22.12
CA PRO A 304 8.75 -28.84 22.36
C PRO A 304 9.14 -30.24 21.88
#